data_AF-A0A2E0M3U8-F1
#
_entry.id   AF-A0A2E0M3U8-F1
#
_cell.length_a   1.000
_cell.length_b   1.000
_cell.length_c   1.000
_cell.angle_alpha   90.00
_cell.angle_beta   90.00
_cell.angle_gamma   90.00
#
_symmetry.space_group_name_H-M   'P 1'
#
loop_
_entity.id
_entity.type
_entity.pdbx_description
1 polymer ?
#
loop_
_entity_poly.entity_id
_entity_poly.type
_entity_poly.pdbx_seq_one_letter_code
_entity_poly.pdbx_strand_id
1 'polypeptide(L)' 'MADQLNTQDVFGGQDFLEKILEELDSVFPQKLPEPNEPLSKIMYESGQRSVVEFIKTLREKNYVQRT' A
#
# COMPACT_ATOMS: atom_id res chain seq x y z
N MET A 1 -4.02 -18.21 -33.26
CA MET A 1 -3.62 -16.86 -32.83
C MET A 1 -3.39 -16.93 -31.34
N ALA A 2 -2.15 -16.87 -30.87
CA ALA A 2 -1.90 -16.84 -29.42
C ALA A 2 -2.29 -15.46 -28.92
N ASP A 3 -3.32 -15.39 -28.10
CA ASP A 3 -3.77 -14.17 -27.45
C ASP A 3 -2.62 -13.67 -26.57
N GLN A 4 -2.03 -12.51 -26.93
CA GLN A 4 -0.94 -11.93 -26.15
C GLN A 4 -1.54 -11.35 -24.86
N LEU A 5 -1.38 -12.08 -23.75
CA LEU A 5 -1.73 -11.59 -22.41
C LEU A 5 -1.04 -10.26 -22.15
N ASN A 6 -1.82 -9.18 -22.07
CA ASN A 6 -1.32 -7.87 -21.68
C ASN A 6 -1.04 -7.86 -20.17
N THR A 7 0.10 -7.34 -19.77
CA THR A 7 0.49 -7.19 -18.36
C THR A 7 -0.51 -6.34 -17.57
N GLN A 8 -1.17 -5.37 -18.22
CA GLN A 8 -2.24 -4.59 -17.59
C GLN A 8 -3.47 -5.41 -17.25
N ASP A 9 -3.81 -6.42 -18.07
CA ASP A 9 -4.97 -7.28 -17.83
C ASP A 9 -4.68 -8.31 -16.72
N VAL A 10 -3.41 -8.71 -16.56
CA VAL A 10 -2.97 -9.68 -15.53
C VAL A 10 -2.73 -9.00 -14.18
N PHE A 11 -2.16 -7.81 -14.17
CA PHE A 11 -1.77 -7.09 -12.95
C PHE A 11 -2.67 -5.88 -12.65
N GLY A 12 -3.82 -5.78 -13.32
CA GLY A 12 -4.93 -4.88 -12.98
C GLY A 12 -4.74 -3.39 -13.32
N GLY A 13 -3.74 -3.04 -14.13
CA GLY A 13 -3.53 -1.68 -14.60
C GLY A 13 -3.31 -0.64 -13.49
N GLN A 14 -3.59 0.63 -13.80
CA GLN A 14 -3.31 1.75 -12.89
C GLN A 14 -4.22 1.75 -11.65
N ASP A 15 -5.45 1.25 -11.78
CA ASP A 15 -6.44 1.21 -10.71
C ASP A 15 -6.16 0.13 -9.66
N PHE A 16 -5.38 -0.90 -10.00
CA PHE A 16 -5.03 -1.98 -9.08
C PHE A 16 -4.16 -1.50 -7.93
N LEU A 17 -3.21 -0.60 -8.20
CA LEU A 17 -2.37 -0.02 -7.14
C LEU A 17 -3.22 0.77 -6.14
N GLU A 18 -4.22 1.53 -6.62
CA GLU A 18 -5.12 2.28 -5.74
C GLU A 18 -5.95 1.34 -4.86
N LYS A 19 -6.52 0.28 -5.43
CA LYS A 19 -7.27 -0.73 -4.67
C LYS A 19 -6.41 -1.43 -3.62
N ILE A 20 -5.16 -1.76 -3.96
CA ILE A 20 -4.21 -2.33 -2.99
C ILE A 20 -3.93 -1.33 -1.86
N LEU A 21 -3.71 -0.05 -2.18
CA LEU A 21 -3.45 0.97 -1.17
C LEU A 21 -4.65 1.18 -0.24
N GLU A 22 -5.86 1.16 -0.78
CA GLU A 22 -7.11 1.21 0.01
C GLU A 22 -7.24 -0.01 0.93
N GLU A 23 -6.96 -1.21 0.44
CA GLU A 23 -6.97 -2.44 1.24
C GLU A 23 -5.91 -2.40 2.34
N LEU A 24 -4.69 -1.96 2.02
CA LEU A 24 -3.60 -1.80 2.99
C LEU A 24 -3.93 -0.77 4.08
N ASP A 25 -4.63 0.32 3.74
CA ASP A 25 -5.11 1.27 4.73
C ASP A 25 -6.18 0.66 5.65
N SER A 26 -7.02 -0.21 5.12
CA SER A 26 -8.03 -0.91 5.92
C SER A 26 -7.40 -1.97 6.84
N VAL A 27 -6.38 -2.68 6.39
CA VAL A 27 -5.71 -3.75 7.16
C VAL A 27 -4.73 -3.17 8.19
N PHE A 28 -4.01 -2.11 7.82
CA PHE A 28 -3.01 -1.45 8.67
C PHE A 28 -3.40 0.02 8.92
N PRO A 29 -4.50 0.25 9.66
CA PRO A 29 -5.00 1.59 9.88
C PRO A 29 -4.01 2.39 10.72
N GLN A 30 -4.00 3.70 10.50
CA GLN A 30 -3.31 4.60 11.41
C GLN A 30 -4.11 4.66 12.72
N LYS A 31 -3.57 4.02 13.75
CA LYS A 31 -4.16 4.04 15.09
C LYS A 31 -3.15 4.54 16.11
N LEU A 32 -3.66 5.14 17.18
CA LEU A 32 -2.86 5.41 18.35
C LEU A 32 -2.77 4.12 19.19
N PRO A 33 -1.58 3.76 19.68
CA PRO A 33 -1.45 2.62 20.56
C PRO A 33 -2.13 2.91 21.90
N GLU A 34 -2.77 1.89 22.46
CA GLU A 34 -3.36 1.95 23.80
C GLU A 34 -2.28 1.70 24.88
N PRO A 35 -2.39 2.31 26.07
CA PRO A 35 -1.35 2.19 27.11
C PRO A 35 -1.08 0.76 27.60
N ASN A 36 -2.02 -0.17 27.39
CA ASN A 36 -1.94 -1.57 27.79
C ASN A 36 -1.49 -2.50 26.66
N GLU A 37 -1.23 -1.98 25.45
CA GLU A 37 -0.73 -2.81 24.35
C GLU A 37 0.73 -3.21 24.58
N PRO A 38 1.09 -4.47 24.33
CA PRO A 38 2.47 -4.90 24.46
C PRO A 38 3.34 -4.18 23.41
N LEU A 39 4.54 -3.76 23.82
CA LEU A 39 5.47 -3.02 22.95
C LEU A 39 5.71 -3.73 21.60
N SER A 40 5.81 -5.07 21.59
CA SER A 40 5.99 -5.85 20.37
C SER A 40 4.84 -5.66 19.37
N LYS A 41 3.60 -5.55 19.84
CA LYS A 41 2.43 -5.29 18.99
C LYS A 41 2.49 -3.88 18.42
N ILE A 42 2.78 -2.88 19.27
CA ILE A 42 2.93 -1.48 18.86
C ILE A 42 4.00 -1.35 17.78
N MET A 43 5.17 -1.98 17.98
CA MET A 43 6.26 -1.95 17.01
C MET A 43 5.90 -2.63 15.69
N TYR A 44 5.23 -3.79 15.74
CA TYR A 44 4.77 -4.49 14.55
C TYR A 44 3.82 -3.61 13.73
N GLU A 45 2.76 -3.08 14.35
CA GLU A 45 1.76 -2.25 13.68
C GLU A 45 2.36 -0.95 13.14
N SER A 46 3.26 -0.31 13.91
CA SER A 46 3.99 0.88 13.46
C SER A 46 4.87 0.58 12.24
N GLY A 47 5.52 -0.58 12.23
CA GLY A 47 6.33 -1.05 11.09
C GLY A 47 5.49 -1.25 9.84
N GLN A 48 4.34 -1.93 9.95
CA GLN A 48 3.43 -2.12 8.82
C GLN A 48 2.95 -0.76 8.28
N ARG A 49 2.58 0.17 9.16
CA ARG A 49 2.16 1.51 8.74
C ARG A 49 3.27 2.26 7.99
N SER A 50 4.51 2.17 8.46
CA SER A 50 5.65 2.82 7.80
C SER A 50 5.86 2.31 6.37
N VAL A 51 5.64 1.02 6.12
CA VAL A 51 5.70 0.44 4.77
C VAL A 51 4.60 1.00 3.87
N VAL A 52 3.36 1.06 4.36
CA VAL A 52 2.23 1.62 3.60
C VAL A 52 2.50 3.08 3.19
N GLU A 53 2.97 3.91 4.12
CA GLU A 53 3.31 5.31 3.84
C GLU A 53 4.46 5.46 2.84
N PHE A 54 5.46 4.57 2.90
CA PHE A 54 6.54 4.57 1.94
C PHE A 54 6.04 4.29 0.52
N ILE A 55 5.13 3.33 0.34
CA ILE A 55 4.55 3.00 -0.97
C ILE A 55 3.74 4.18 -1.52
N LYS A 56 2.92 4.83 -0.69
CA LYS A 56 2.17 6.05 -1.07
C LYS A 56 3.10 7.17 -1.53
N THR A 57 4.17 7.40 -0.77
CA THR A 57 5.20 8.39 -1.11
C THR A 57 5.87 8.07 -2.45
N LEU A 58 6.20 6.80 -2.71
CA LEU A 58 6.76 6.39 -4.00
C LEU A 58 5.78 6.64 -5.14
N ARG A 59 4.50 6.30 -4.97
CA ARG A 59 3.47 6.56 -5.96
C ARG A 59 3.41 8.05 -6.30
N GLU A 60 3.29 8.92 -5.30
CA GLU A 60 3.20 10.38 -5.50
C GLU A 60 4.40 10.92 -6.28
N LYS A 61 5.62 10.49 -5.91
CA LYS A 61 6.84 10.86 -6.64
C LYS A 61 6.82 10.41 -8.11
N ASN A 62 6.33 9.20 -8.38
CA ASN A 62 6.23 8.67 -9.73
C ASN A 62 5.13 9.35 -10.56
N TYR A 63 4.08 9.88 -9.94
CA TYR A 63 3.06 10.68 -10.61
C TYR A 63 3.61 12.07 -10.99
N VAL A 64 4.31 12.74 -10.08
CA VAL A 64 4.89 14.09 -10.33
C VAL A 64 5.90 14.09 -11.46
N GLN A 65 6.68 13.01 -11.64
CA GLN A 65 7.69 12.88 -12.70
C GLN A 65 7.09 12.66 -14.11
N ARG A 66 5.78 12.38 -14.21
CA ARG A 66 5.09 12.06 -15.48
C ARG A 66 4.27 13.22 -16.05
N THR A 67 4.11 14.31 -15.29
CA THR A 67 3.52 15.60 -15.72
C THR A 67 4.61 16.59 -16.06
#